data_AF-S6SRW2-F1
#
_entry.id   AF-S6SRW2-F1
#
_cell.length_a   1.000
_cell.length_b   1.000
_cell.length_c   1.000
_cell.angle_alpha   90.00
_cell.angle_beta   90.00
_cell.angle_gamma   90.00
#
_symmetry.space_group_name_H-M   'P 1'
#
loop_
_entity.id
_entity.type
_entity.pdbx_description
1 polymer ?
#
loop_
_entity_poly.entity_id
_entity_poly.type
_entity_poly.pdbx_seq_one_letter_code
_entity_poly.pdbx_strand_id
1 'polypeptide(L)'
;MLRIKQEALTFDDILLVPGYSEVLPNEVSLKTRLTRGIELNIPLVSAAMDTVTEARLAIAMAQEGGIGIIHKNMTIEQQAAEVRKVKKFEAGVVKDPITIEADATVRDLFELTRMHNISGVPVLHNGDLVGIVTSRDVRFENRLDVPVREVMTPKERLVTVREGADKNEVRELLHKHRLEKVLIVDANFALKGMMTVKDIEKAKAYPLASKDDQARLRVGAAVGTGKDTGERVTAL
;
A
#
# COMPACT_ATOMS: atom_id res chain seq x y z
N MET A 1 -48.67 3.42 31.51
CA MET A 1 -49.02 3.86 30.14
C MET A 1 -47.73 4.36 29.49
N LEU A 2 -47.15 3.59 28.56
CA LEU A 2 -45.93 4.00 27.85
C LEU A 2 -46.26 5.23 27.00
N ARG A 3 -45.75 6.41 27.41
CA ARG A 3 -45.87 7.65 26.65
C ARG A 3 -44.72 7.71 25.65
N ILE A 4 -45.02 7.46 24.37
CA ILE A 4 -44.14 7.88 23.28
C ILE A 4 -44.05 9.41 23.38
N LYS A 5 -42.84 9.94 23.61
CA LYS A 5 -42.61 11.36 23.91
C LYS A 5 -42.21 12.16 22.66
N GLN A 6 -41.70 11.49 21.63
CA GLN A 6 -41.24 12.07 20.38
C GLN A 6 -41.50 11.11 19.24
N GLU A 7 -41.79 11.68 18.08
CA GLU A 7 -41.87 10.99 16.79
C GLU A 7 -40.45 10.73 16.27
N ALA A 8 -40.24 9.58 15.63
CA ALA A 8 -38.97 9.17 15.05
C ALA A 8 -39.21 8.70 13.63
N LEU A 9 -38.32 9.10 12.71
CA LEU A 9 -38.40 8.77 11.29
C LEU A 9 -37.21 7.89 10.88
N THR A 10 -37.43 6.98 9.96
CA THR A 10 -36.40 6.20 9.24
C THR A 10 -36.34 6.62 7.77
N PHE A 11 -35.47 5.96 6.98
CA PHE A 11 -35.25 6.31 5.58
C PHE A 11 -36.51 6.21 4.71
N ASP A 12 -37.34 5.18 4.94
CA ASP A 12 -38.56 4.93 4.15
C ASP A 12 -39.72 5.89 4.48
N ASP A 13 -39.60 6.68 5.55
CA ASP A 13 -40.64 7.62 5.96
C ASP A 13 -40.55 8.96 5.20
N ILE A 14 -39.45 9.20 4.45
CA ILE A 14 -39.17 10.50 3.82
C ILE A 14 -38.72 10.37 2.36
N LEU A 15 -38.91 11.46 1.61
CA LEU A 15 -38.39 11.63 0.26
C LEU A 15 -37.71 12.98 0.14
N LEU A 16 -36.70 13.08 -0.73
CA LEU A 16 -36.06 14.35 -1.07
C LEU A 16 -36.89 15.08 -2.12
N VAL A 17 -37.23 16.34 -1.84
CA VAL A 17 -37.92 17.21 -2.80
C VAL A 17 -36.89 17.74 -3.81
N PRO A 18 -37.07 17.54 -5.12
CA PRO A 18 -36.14 18.06 -6.13
C PRO A 18 -36.06 19.59 -6.11
N GLY A 19 -34.85 20.13 -6.31
CA GLY A 19 -34.59 21.55 -6.53
C GLY A 19 -34.00 21.81 -7.92
N TYR A 20 -33.98 23.07 -8.34
CA TYR A 20 -33.28 23.47 -9.56
C TYR A 20 -31.76 23.22 -9.44
N SER A 21 -31.14 22.68 -10.49
CA SER A 21 -29.70 22.40 -10.54
C SER A 21 -29.15 22.70 -11.93
N GLU A 22 -28.01 23.39 -11.97
CA GLU A 22 -27.20 23.58 -13.18
C GLU A 22 -26.04 22.56 -13.26
N VAL A 23 -25.80 21.80 -12.19
CA VAL A 23 -24.70 20.83 -12.07
C VAL A 23 -25.14 19.48 -12.61
N LEU A 24 -24.32 18.88 -13.46
CA LEU A 24 -24.55 17.52 -13.96
C LEU A 24 -24.14 16.47 -12.92
N PRO A 25 -24.79 15.29 -12.86
CA PRO A 25 -24.49 14.27 -11.86
C PRO A 25 -23.02 13.81 -11.81
N ASN A 26 -22.32 13.81 -12.94
CA ASN A 26 -20.90 13.44 -13.04
C ASN A 26 -19.93 14.54 -12.59
N GLU A 27 -20.41 15.75 -12.34
CA GLU A 27 -19.63 16.90 -11.87
C GLU A 27 -19.75 17.08 -10.35
N VAL A 28 -20.65 16.33 -9.69
CA VAL A 28 -20.86 16.40 -8.25
C VAL A 28 -19.66 15.83 -7.51
N SER A 29 -19.15 16.61 -6.55
CA SER A 29 -18.11 16.14 -5.64
C SER A 29 -18.70 15.28 -4.53
N LEU A 30 -18.26 14.03 -4.44
CA LEU A 30 -18.61 13.10 -3.36
C LEU A 30 -17.64 13.16 -2.17
N LYS A 31 -16.69 14.10 -2.18
CA LYS A 31 -15.71 14.25 -1.10
C LYS A 31 -16.38 14.52 0.24
N THR A 32 -15.92 13.83 1.27
CA THR A 32 -16.46 13.97 2.63
C THR A 32 -15.39 13.81 3.70
N ARG A 33 -15.65 14.32 4.90
CA ARG A 33 -14.75 14.18 6.05
C ARG A 33 -15.24 13.07 6.97
N LEU A 34 -14.40 12.05 7.14
CA LEU A 34 -14.63 10.99 8.12
C LEU A 34 -14.22 11.44 9.53
N THR A 35 -13.11 12.16 9.63
CA THR A 35 -12.61 12.74 10.89
C THR A 35 -12.15 14.18 10.65
N ARG A 36 -11.70 14.88 11.70
CA ARG A 36 -11.13 16.23 11.56
C ARG A 36 -9.94 16.28 10.59
N GLY A 37 -9.17 15.20 10.48
CA GLY A 37 -7.94 15.11 9.67
C GLY A 37 -7.98 14.08 8.54
N ILE A 38 -9.11 13.39 8.31
CA ILE A 38 -9.24 12.39 7.26
C ILE A 38 -10.41 12.74 6.35
N GLU A 39 -10.09 13.03 5.09
CA GLU A 39 -11.02 13.20 3.98
C GLU A 39 -11.04 11.92 3.13
N LEU A 40 -12.22 11.57 2.62
CA LEU A 40 -12.47 10.49 1.67
C LEU A 40 -12.96 11.10 0.36
N ASN A 41 -12.69 10.42 -0.76
CA ASN A 41 -13.16 10.85 -2.08
C ASN A 41 -14.59 10.40 -2.37
N ILE A 42 -15.08 9.37 -1.65
CA ILE A 42 -16.48 8.94 -1.63
C ILE A 42 -16.95 8.70 -0.18
N PRO A 43 -18.24 8.89 0.13
CA PRO A 43 -18.76 8.78 1.49
C PRO A 43 -19.10 7.33 1.90
N LEU A 44 -18.20 6.38 1.59
CA LEU A 44 -18.40 4.96 1.86
C LEU A 44 -17.34 4.41 2.82
N VAL A 45 -17.82 3.70 3.84
CA VAL A 45 -17.01 3.01 4.85
C VAL A 45 -17.50 1.57 4.97
N SER A 46 -16.59 0.58 4.88
CA SER A 46 -16.99 -0.82 5.10
C SER A 46 -17.00 -1.15 6.59
N ALA A 47 -18.02 -1.92 7.01
CA ALA A 47 -18.24 -2.26 8.41
C ALA A 47 -17.13 -3.15 8.98
N ALA A 48 -16.80 -2.95 10.26
CA ALA A 48 -15.79 -3.71 10.98
C ALA A 48 -16.27 -5.09 11.46
N MET A 49 -16.70 -5.92 10.51
CA MET A 49 -17.23 -7.27 10.74
C MET A 49 -16.35 -8.31 10.05
N ASP A 50 -16.21 -9.48 10.66
CA ASP A 50 -15.40 -10.60 10.15
C ASP A 50 -15.86 -11.12 8.79
N THR A 51 -17.15 -11.11 8.56
CA THR A 51 -17.78 -11.47 7.28
C THR A 51 -17.70 -10.37 6.22
N VAL A 52 -17.17 -9.19 6.56
CA VAL A 52 -17.17 -8.02 5.67
C VAL A 52 -15.74 -7.58 5.36
N THR A 53 -14.97 -7.12 6.36
CA THR A 53 -13.76 -6.33 6.09
C THR A 53 -12.48 -6.94 6.67
N GLU A 54 -11.72 -7.58 5.79
CA GLU A 54 -10.28 -7.85 5.94
C GLU A 54 -9.47 -7.04 4.90
N ALA A 55 -8.16 -7.26 4.78
CA ALA A 55 -7.28 -6.46 3.92
C ALA A 55 -7.79 -6.39 2.47
N ARG A 56 -8.34 -7.48 1.92
CA ARG A 56 -8.82 -7.52 0.54
C ARG A 56 -9.92 -6.48 0.29
N LEU A 57 -10.94 -6.41 1.14
CA LEU A 57 -12.00 -5.42 0.99
C LEU A 57 -11.51 -4.02 1.35
N ALA A 58 -10.69 -3.90 2.40
CA ALA A 58 -10.14 -2.60 2.78
C ALA A 58 -9.29 -1.96 1.66
N ILE A 59 -8.50 -2.75 0.93
CA ILE A 59 -7.77 -2.31 -0.26
C ILE A 59 -8.74 -1.81 -1.33
N ALA A 60 -9.77 -2.60 -1.69
CA ALA A 60 -10.74 -2.23 -2.71
C ALA A 60 -11.48 -0.93 -2.34
N MET A 61 -11.97 -0.83 -1.10
CA MET A 61 -12.63 0.37 -0.59
C MET A 61 -11.73 1.60 -0.68
N ALA A 62 -10.47 1.48 -0.26
CA ALA A 62 -9.51 2.57 -0.33
C ALA A 62 -9.17 2.95 -1.77
N GLN A 63 -9.04 1.99 -2.70
CA GLN A 63 -8.80 2.25 -4.11
C GLN A 63 -9.94 3.02 -4.79
N GLU A 64 -11.19 2.70 -4.46
CA GLU A 64 -12.37 3.43 -4.96
C GLU A 64 -12.59 4.80 -4.26
N GLY A 65 -11.81 5.09 -3.22
CA GLY A 65 -11.80 6.39 -2.54
C GLY A 65 -12.54 6.45 -1.21
N GLY A 66 -13.09 5.33 -0.75
CA GLY A 66 -13.64 5.15 0.58
C GLY A 66 -12.57 4.70 1.58
N ILE A 67 -12.99 3.93 2.58
CA ILE A 67 -12.08 3.30 3.55
C ILE A 67 -12.70 2.02 4.10
N GLY A 68 -11.86 1.02 4.37
CA GLY A 68 -12.29 -0.17 5.12
C GLY A 68 -11.82 -0.15 6.56
N ILE A 69 -12.65 -0.65 7.47
CA ILE A 69 -12.31 -0.85 8.88
C ILE A 69 -12.12 -2.34 9.16
N ILE A 70 -10.89 -2.78 9.42
CA ILE A 70 -10.57 -4.18 9.71
C ILE A 70 -11.20 -4.57 11.06
N HIS A 71 -11.96 -5.65 11.08
CA HIS A 71 -12.59 -6.16 12.30
C HIS A 71 -11.55 -6.64 13.34
N LYS A 72 -12.00 -6.81 14.60
CA LYS A 72 -11.14 -7.23 15.72
C LYS A 72 -11.28 -8.70 16.12
N ASN A 73 -12.07 -9.48 15.38
CA ASN A 73 -12.32 -10.91 15.67
C ASN A 73 -11.14 -11.78 15.21
N MET A 74 -9.94 -11.45 15.66
CA MET A 74 -8.66 -12.11 15.36
C MET A 74 -7.61 -11.68 16.40
N THR A 75 -6.45 -12.33 16.43
CA THR A 75 -5.37 -11.92 17.36
C THR A 75 -4.85 -10.52 17.02
N ILE A 76 -4.10 -9.91 17.94
CA ILE A 76 -3.52 -8.58 17.74
C ILE A 76 -2.56 -8.60 16.53
N GLU A 77 -1.75 -9.65 16.44
CA GLU A 77 -0.74 -9.84 15.40
C GLU A 77 -1.39 -10.03 14.03
N GLN A 78 -2.49 -10.79 13.97
CA GLN A 78 -3.26 -11.00 12.75
C GLN A 78 -3.87 -9.69 12.25
N GLN A 79 -4.48 -8.89 13.14
CA GLN A 79 -5.06 -7.60 12.75
C GLN A 79 -4.00 -6.63 12.25
N ALA A 80 -2.85 -6.56 12.94
CA ALA A 80 -1.71 -5.77 12.50
C ALA A 80 -1.15 -6.25 11.15
N ALA A 81 -1.12 -7.55 10.90
CA ALA A 81 -0.71 -8.09 9.61
C ALA A 81 -1.69 -7.68 8.49
N GLU A 82 -3.01 -7.70 8.73
CA GLU A 82 -4.00 -7.20 7.77
C GLU A 82 -3.82 -5.71 7.49
N VAL A 83 -3.63 -4.87 8.51
CA VAL A 83 -3.33 -3.43 8.33
C VAL A 83 -2.08 -3.25 7.47
N ARG A 84 -0.98 -3.96 7.80
CA ARG A 84 0.27 -3.90 7.03
C ARG A 84 0.09 -4.31 5.57
N LYS A 85 -0.73 -5.33 5.28
CA LYS A 85 -1.06 -5.72 3.90
C LYS A 85 -1.69 -4.56 3.14
N VAL A 86 -2.66 -3.85 3.73
CA VAL A 86 -3.28 -2.68 3.09
C VAL A 86 -2.28 -1.56 2.88
N LYS A 87 -1.49 -1.22 3.91
CA LYS A 87 -0.50 -0.13 3.85
C LYS A 87 0.64 -0.39 2.85
N LYS A 88 1.00 -1.65 2.64
CA LYS A 88 2.05 -2.06 1.68
C LYS A 88 1.51 -2.38 0.28
N PHE A 89 0.19 -2.41 0.08
CA PHE A 89 -0.39 -2.85 -1.19
C PHE A 89 -0.06 -1.89 -2.34
N GLU A 90 -0.14 -0.59 -2.06
CA GLU A 90 0.22 0.47 -2.98
C GLU A 90 0.95 1.52 -2.17
N ALA A 91 2.21 1.73 -2.50
CA ALA A 91 3.02 2.79 -1.93
C ALA A 91 3.66 3.53 -3.10
N GLY A 92 3.48 4.85 -3.17
CA GLY A 92 4.13 5.63 -4.21
C GLY A 92 5.65 5.40 -4.21
N VAL A 93 6.23 5.33 -3.00
CA VAL A 93 7.59 4.89 -2.75
C VAL A 93 7.56 3.80 -1.68
N VAL A 94 8.10 2.63 -1.99
CA VAL A 94 8.35 1.59 -0.99
C VAL A 94 9.59 2.00 -0.20
N LYS A 95 9.36 2.56 0.99
CA LYS A 95 10.41 2.83 1.98
C LYS A 95 10.87 1.53 2.63
N ASP A 96 12.16 1.47 2.96
CA ASP A 96 12.80 0.31 3.59
C ASP A 96 12.46 -1.01 2.87
N PRO A 97 12.79 -1.12 1.56
CA PRO A 97 12.52 -2.32 0.81
C PRO A 97 13.26 -3.51 1.42
N ILE A 98 12.66 -4.69 1.31
CA ILE A 98 13.32 -5.94 1.70
C ILE A 98 14.59 -6.10 0.85
N THR A 99 15.74 -6.22 1.51
CA THR A 99 17.04 -6.39 0.89
C THR A 99 17.62 -7.77 1.15
N ILE A 100 18.70 -8.11 0.43
CA ILE A 100 19.49 -9.32 0.65
C ILE A 100 20.98 -8.97 0.61
N GLU A 101 21.78 -9.68 1.39
CA GLU A 101 23.24 -9.52 1.36
C GLU A 101 23.84 -10.16 0.10
N ALA A 102 24.88 -9.52 -0.43
CA ALA A 102 25.57 -9.92 -1.66
C ALA A 102 26.17 -11.34 -1.60
N ASP A 103 26.55 -11.76 -0.39
CA ASP A 103 27.16 -13.07 -0.10
C ASP A 103 26.12 -14.13 0.29
N ALA A 104 24.84 -13.77 0.42
CA ALA A 104 23.76 -14.74 0.57
C ALA A 104 23.62 -15.59 -0.69
N THR A 105 23.03 -16.78 -0.55
CA THR A 105 22.88 -17.71 -1.67
C THR A 105 21.66 -17.39 -2.53
N VAL A 106 21.65 -17.88 -3.77
CA VAL A 106 20.46 -17.82 -4.64
C VAL A 106 19.27 -18.57 -4.01
N ARG A 107 19.52 -19.61 -3.20
CA ARG A 107 18.48 -20.29 -2.40
C ARG A 107 17.79 -19.33 -1.43
N ASP A 108 18.57 -18.56 -0.66
CA ASP A 108 18.05 -17.58 0.30
C ASP A 108 17.18 -16.53 -0.41
N LEU A 109 17.61 -16.11 -1.60
CA LEU A 109 16.83 -15.20 -2.45
C LEU A 109 15.48 -15.80 -2.85
N PHE A 110 15.43 -17.07 -3.26
CA PHE A 110 14.17 -17.73 -3.63
C PHE A 110 13.22 -17.87 -2.43
N GLU A 111 13.76 -18.19 -1.26
CA GLU A 111 12.95 -18.27 -0.03
C GLU A 111 12.39 -16.91 0.35
N LEU A 112 13.23 -15.87 0.33
CA LEU A 112 12.86 -14.48 0.64
C LEU A 112 11.78 -13.97 -0.33
N THR A 113 11.98 -14.16 -1.63
CA THR A 113 11.04 -13.71 -2.66
C THR A 113 9.70 -14.43 -2.58
N ARG A 114 9.70 -15.74 -2.28
CA ARG A 114 8.47 -16.54 -2.08
C ARG A 114 7.73 -16.13 -0.81
N MET A 115 8.44 -15.94 0.30
CA MET A 115 7.86 -15.57 1.59
C MET A 115 7.16 -14.22 1.53
N HIS A 116 7.75 -13.25 0.83
CA HIS A 116 7.23 -11.90 0.75
C HIS A 116 6.47 -11.58 -0.55
N ASN A 117 6.37 -12.54 -1.47
CA ASN A 117 5.74 -12.39 -2.78
C ASN A 117 6.28 -11.17 -3.57
N ILE A 118 7.61 -11.01 -3.57
CA ILE A 118 8.32 -9.90 -4.23
C ILE A 118 9.12 -10.41 -5.42
N SER A 119 9.14 -9.65 -6.51
CA SER A 119 9.82 -10.04 -7.77
C SER A 119 11.14 -9.32 -8.04
N GLY A 120 11.63 -8.52 -7.10
CA GLY A 120 12.94 -7.89 -7.19
C GLY A 120 13.39 -7.40 -5.83
N VAL A 121 14.68 -7.59 -5.55
CA VAL A 121 15.30 -7.42 -4.24
C VAL A 121 16.58 -6.58 -4.44
N PRO A 122 16.71 -5.41 -3.79
CA PRO A 122 17.97 -4.69 -3.73
C PRO A 122 19.02 -5.51 -2.98
N VAL A 123 20.25 -5.49 -3.48
CA VAL A 123 21.37 -6.24 -2.92
C VAL A 123 22.29 -5.27 -2.20
N LEU A 124 22.57 -5.56 -0.94
CA LEU A 124 23.49 -4.79 -0.10
C LEU A 124 24.77 -5.59 0.13
N HIS A 125 25.87 -4.88 0.43
CA HIS A 125 27.07 -5.49 0.97
C HIS A 125 27.59 -4.60 2.09
N ASN A 126 27.59 -5.08 3.33
CA ASN A 126 27.98 -4.30 4.51
C ASN A 126 27.19 -2.97 4.63
N GLY A 127 25.93 -2.95 4.21
CA GLY A 127 25.06 -1.78 4.23
C GLY A 127 25.10 -0.90 2.96
N ASP A 128 26.04 -1.13 2.06
CA ASP A 128 26.13 -0.38 0.80
C ASP A 128 25.29 -1.02 -0.30
N LEU A 129 24.54 -0.21 -1.06
CA LEU A 129 23.81 -0.68 -2.23
C LEU A 129 24.79 -1.05 -3.36
N VAL A 130 24.83 -2.34 -3.69
CA VAL A 130 25.75 -2.92 -4.70
C VAL A 130 25.04 -3.51 -5.91
N GLY A 131 23.72 -3.70 -5.86
CA GLY A 131 22.99 -4.25 -7.00
C GLY A 131 21.49 -4.39 -6.80
N ILE A 132 20.86 -5.01 -7.78
CA ILE A 132 19.48 -5.48 -7.71
C ILE A 132 19.37 -6.82 -8.41
N VAL A 133 18.58 -7.74 -7.85
CA VAL A 133 18.24 -9.00 -8.49
C VAL A 133 16.74 -9.05 -8.72
N THR A 134 16.32 -9.48 -9.91
CA THR A 134 14.91 -9.58 -10.30
C THR A 134 14.56 -11.01 -10.68
N SER A 135 13.25 -11.30 -10.73
CA SER A 135 12.77 -12.62 -11.19
C SER A 135 13.16 -12.96 -12.63
N ARG A 136 13.62 -11.99 -13.43
CA ARG A 136 14.15 -12.24 -14.77
C ARG A 136 15.59 -12.75 -14.73
N ASP A 137 16.39 -12.27 -13.79
CA ASP A 137 17.82 -12.62 -13.67
C ASP A 137 18.01 -14.06 -13.21
N VAL A 138 17.10 -14.55 -12.33
CA VAL A 138 17.19 -15.90 -11.74
C VAL A 138 16.17 -16.90 -12.31
N ARG A 139 15.42 -16.55 -13.36
CA ARG A 139 14.30 -17.37 -13.89
C ARG A 139 14.72 -18.80 -14.25
N PHE A 140 15.94 -18.95 -14.76
CA PHE A 140 16.49 -20.23 -15.22
C PHE A 140 17.79 -20.58 -14.48
N GLU A 141 18.02 -19.94 -13.32
CA GLU A 141 19.20 -20.23 -12.51
C GLU A 141 18.98 -21.51 -11.72
N ASN A 142 19.86 -22.50 -11.94
CA ASN A 142 19.81 -23.79 -11.28
C ASN A 142 20.90 -23.91 -10.19
N ARG A 143 21.88 -23.00 -10.17
CA ARG A 143 22.94 -22.94 -9.17
C ARG A 143 22.37 -22.24 -7.95
N LEU A 144 21.90 -23.02 -6.98
CA LEU A 144 21.26 -22.48 -5.78
C LEU A 144 22.26 -22.01 -4.72
N ASP A 145 23.47 -22.57 -4.74
CA ASP A 145 24.46 -22.36 -3.68
C ASP A 145 25.51 -21.30 -4.07
N VAL A 146 25.34 -20.62 -5.21
CA VAL A 146 26.21 -19.49 -5.59
C VAL A 146 25.76 -18.19 -4.92
N PRO A 147 26.67 -17.25 -4.65
CA PRO A 147 26.34 -15.94 -4.10
C PRO A 147 25.43 -15.11 -5.03
N VAL A 148 24.53 -14.32 -4.44
CA VAL A 148 23.63 -13.41 -5.17
C VAL A 148 24.40 -12.40 -6.02
N ARG A 149 25.59 -11.96 -5.58
CA ARG A 149 26.44 -11.03 -6.35
C ARG A 149 26.83 -11.53 -7.74
N GLU A 150 26.80 -12.84 -8.00
CA GLU A 150 27.12 -13.41 -9.32
C GLU A 150 25.95 -13.32 -10.32
N VAL A 151 24.72 -13.22 -9.82
CA VAL A 151 23.50 -13.22 -10.65
C VAL A 151 22.77 -11.87 -10.66
N MET A 152 23.17 -10.92 -9.82
CA MET A 152 22.56 -9.60 -9.75
C MET A 152 22.95 -8.68 -10.90
N THR A 153 22.14 -7.65 -11.14
CA THR A 153 22.59 -6.46 -11.88
C THR A 153 23.49 -5.62 -10.97
N PRO A 154 24.76 -5.38 -11.32
CA PRO A 154 25.72 -4.71 -10.47
C PRO A 154 25.52 -3.19 -10.46
N LYS A 155 26.13 -2.53 -9.46
CA LYS A 155 26.00 -1.10 -9.16
C LYS A 155 26.17 -0.18 -10.37
N GLU A 156 27.12 -0.49 -11.26
CA GLU A 156 27.47 0.33 -12.42
C GLU A 156 26.36 0.36 -13.49
N ARG A 157 25.46 -0.63 -13.45
CA ARG A 157 24.32 -0.74 -14.37
C ARG A 157 22.98 -0.41 -13.71
N LEU A 158 22.98 0.00 -12.44
CA LEU A 158 21.76 0.38 -11.75
C LEU A 158 21.20 1.68 -12.32
N VAL A 159 19.91 1.66 -12.62
CA VAL A 159 19.14 2.87 -12.87
C VAL A 159 18.51 3.30 -11.56
N THR A 160 18.91 4.46 -11.07
CA THR A 160 18.48 5.00 -9.78
C THR A 160 17.93 6.42 -9.95
N VAL A 161 17.14 6.86 -8.98
CA VAL A 161 16.70 8.25 -8.84
C VAL A 161 17.05 8.78 -7.45
N ARG A 162 17.18 10.09 -7.31
CA ARG A 162 17.39 10.72 -6.01
C ARG A 162 16.10 10.78 -5.21
N GLU A 163 16.23 10.80 -3.89
CA GLU A 163 15.10 11.09 -3.01
C GLU A 163 14.46 12.43 -3.38
N GLY A 164 13.12 12.44 -3.48
CA GLY A 164 12.36 13.61 -3.92
C GLY A 164 12.23 13.79 -5.43
N ALA A 165 12.72 12.84 -6.24
CA ALA A 165 12.54 12.87 -7.70
C ALA A 165 11.06 12.94 -8.12
N ASP A 166 10.80 13.64 -9.22
CA ASP A 166 9.45 13.79 -9.74
C ASP A 166 8.91 12.46 -10.28
N LYS A 167 7.59 12.23 -10.15
CA LYS A 167 6.96 11.00 -10.65
C LYS A 167 7.12 10.83 -12.16
N ASN A 168 7.16 11.92 -12.93
CA ASN A 168 7.35 11.85 -14.38
C ASN A 168 8.78 11.43 -14.74
N GLU A 169 9.79 11.93 -14.02
CA GLU A 169 11.19 11.50 -14.17
C GLU A 169 11.32 9.98 -13.97
N VAL A 170 10.71 9.44 -12.91
CA VAL A 170 10.72 7.99 -12.66
C VAL A 170 10.04 7.22 -13.80
N ARG A 171 8.91 7.70 -14.31
CA ARG A 171 8.20 7.09 -15.45
C ARG A 171 9.05 7.08 -16.72
N GLU A 172 9.73 8.18 -17.01
CA GLU A 172 10.61 8.28 -18.17
C GLU A 172 11.79 7.30 -18.08
N LEU A 173 12.41 7.18 -16.90
CA LEU A 173 13.51 6.23 -16.68
C LEU A 173 13.03 4.77 -16.82
N LEU A 174 11.89 4.42 -16.22
CA LEU A 174 11.28 3.09 -16.36
C LEU A 174 11.03 2.75 -17.83
N HIS A 175 10.47 3.69 -18.60
CA HIS A 175 10.19 3.50 -20.02
C HIS A 175 11.47 3.40 -20.86
N LYS A 176 12.40 4.34 -20.69
CA LYS A 176 13.67 4.40 -21.43
C LYS A 176 14.52 3.15 -21.25
N HIS A 177 14.60 2.65 -20.02
CA HIS A 177 15.42 1.48 -19.68
C HIS A 177 14.63 0.16 -19.66
N ARG A 178 13.32 0.19 -19.96
CA ARG A 178 12.42 -0.98 -19.96
C ARG A 178 12.45 -1.79 -18.66
N LEU A 179 12.54 -1.06 -17.54
CA LEU A 179 12.60 -1.63 -16.19
C LEU A 179 11.22 -1.69 -15.56
N GLU A 180 11.05 -2.59 -14.60
CA GLU A 180 9.83 -2.67 -13.76
C GLU A 180 9.97 -1.91 -12.44
N LYS A 181 11.19 -1.56 -12.06
CA LYS A 181 11.55 -1.03 -10.74
C LYS A 181 12.67 -0.02 -10.89
N VAL A 182 12.65 1.03 -10.08
CA VAL A 182 13.75 2.00 -9.92
C VAL A 182 14.08 2.12 -8.45
N LEU A 183 15.37 2.13 -8.13
CA LEU A 183 15.85 2.34 -6.78
C LEU A 183 15.98 3.83 -6.48
N ILE A 184 15.61 4.22 -5.27
CA ILE A 184 15.71 5.58 -4.78
C ILE A 184 16.90 5.62 -3.83
N VAL A 185 17.85 6.52 -4.08
CA VAL A 185 19.09 6.67 -3.32
C VAL A 185 19.27 8.10 -2.81
N ASP A 186 20.05 8.26 -1.74
CA ASP A 186 20.49 9.58 -1.26
C ASP A 186 21.79 10.06 -1.96
N ALA A 187 22.33 11.18 -1.48
CA ALA A 187 23.57 11.77 -2.00
C ALA A 187 24.80 10.87 -1.81
N ASN A 188 24.80 9.96 -0.84
CA ASN A 188 25.86 8.99 -0.57
C ASN A 188 25.64 7.65 -1.29
N PHE A 189 24.62 7.58 -2.17
CA PHE A 189 24.19 6.35 -2.84
C PHE A 189 23.63 5.28 -1.88
N ALA A 190 23.21 5.65 -0.68
CA ALA A 190 22.53 4.73 0.22
C ALA A 190 21.08 4.52 -0.24
N LEU A 191 20.59 3.28 -0.17
CA LEU A 191 19.23 2.92 -0.56
C LEU A 191 18.22 3.56 0.41
N LYS A 192 17.29 4.36 -0.12
CA LYS A 192 16.18 4.96 0.64
C LYS A 192 14.82 4.37 0.30
N GLY A 193 14.69 3.76 -0.86
CA GLY A 193 13.44 3.15 -1.27
C GLY A 193 13.47 2.58 -2.67
N MET A 194 12.31 2.17 -3.16
CA MET A 194 12.12 1.77 -4.55
C MET A 194 10.71 2.14 -5.03
N MET A 195 10.57 2.35 -6.33
CA MET A 195 9.28 2.56 -6.99
C MET A 195 9.08 1.49 -8.06
N THR A 196 7.84 1.00 -8.21
CA THR A 196 7.52 -0.04 -9.18
C THR A 196 6.55 0.46 -10.25
N VAL A 197 6.63 -0.09 -11.46
CA VAL A 197 5.64 0.17 -12.53
C VAL A 197 4.22 -0.18 -12.06
N LYS A 198 4.07 -1.25 -11.27
CA LYS A 198 2.77 -1.67 -10.73
C LYS A 198 2.12 -0.58 -9.87
N ASP A 199 2.88 0.13 -9.04
CA ASP A 199 2.34 1.23 -8.22
C ASP A 199 1.88 2.42 -9.10
N ILE A 200 2.62 2.69 -10.18
CA ILE A 200 2.26 3.73 -11.16
C ILE A 200 0.99 3.36 -11.93
N GLU A 201 0.84 2.10 -12.32
CA GLU A 201 -0.35 1.58 -12.99
C GLU A 201 -1.58 1.62 -12.07
N LYS A 202 -1.43 1.19 -10.81
CA LYS A 202 -2.51 1.27 -9.81
C LYS A 202 -2.97 2.71 -9.59
N ALA A 203 -2.04 3.65 -9.47
CA ALA A 203 -2.37 5.07 -9.32
C ALA A 203 -3.14 5.64 -10.52
N LYS A 204 -2.90 5.11 -11.74
CA LYS A 204 -3.66 5.49 -12.94
C LYS A 204 -5.04 4.82 -12.97
N ALA A 205 -5.14 3.57 -12.56
CA ALA A 205 -6.40 2.82 -12.53
C ALA A 205 -7.37 3.36 -11.47
N TYR A 206 -6.84 3.85 -10.34
CA TYR A 206 -7.61 4.31 -9.19
C TYR A 206 -7.28 5.77 -8.82
N PRO A 207 -7.73 6.74 -9.65
CA PRO A 207 -7.41 8.15 -9.45
C PRO A 207 -8.06 8.74 -8.18
N LEU A 208 -9.16 8.15 -7.71
CA LEU A 208 -9.87 8.55 -6.49
C LEU A 208 -9.38 7.81 -5.25
N ALA A 209 -8.28 7.05 -5.31
CA ALA A 209 -7.81 6.28 -4.17
C ALA A 209 -7.57 7.14 -2.92
N SER A 210 -8.11 6.70 -1.79
CA SER A 210 -7.94 7.30 -0.48
C SER A 210 -6.56 6.95 0.07
N LYS A 211 -5.64 7.93 0.02
CA LYS A 211 -4.23 7.77 0.37
C LYS A 211 -3.81 8.68 1.52
N ASP A 212 -2.81 8.24 2.27
CA ASP A 212 -2.10 9.07 3.24
C ASP A 212 -1.07 9.99 2.58
N ASP A 213 -0.41 10.80 3.41
CA ASP A 213 0.67 11.71 3.04
C ASP A 213 1.88 10.99 2.39
N GLN A 214 2.04 9.69 2.65
CA GLN A 214 3.06 8.83 2.06
C GLN A 214 2.56 8.09 0.81
N ALA A 215 1.41 8.49 0.26
CA ALA A 215 0.76 7.86 -0.89
C ALA A 215 0.38 6.38 -0.71
N ARG A 216 0.21 5.92 0.54
CA ARG A 216 -0.27 4.58 0.87
C ARG A 216 -1.77 4.57 1.09
N LEU A 217 -2.44 3.48 0.73
CA LEU A 217 -3.88 3.34 0.96
C LEU A 217 -4.24 3.56 2.45
N ARG A 218 -5.34 4.27 2.70
CA ARG A 218 -5.89 4.45 4.06
C ARG A 218 -6.66 3.20 4.50
N VAL A 219 -6.58 2.91 5.79
CA VAL A 219 -7.28 1.78 6.42
C VAL A 219 -7.55 2.16 7.87
N GLY A 220 -8.69 1.70 8.40
CA GLY A 220 -8.97 1.73 9.83
C GLY A 220 -8.95 0.32 10.42
N ALA A 221 -8.89 0.24 11.73
CA ALA A 221 -8.99 -1.02 12.47
C ALA A 221 -9.88 -0.81 13.70
N ALA A 222 -10.82 -1.72 13.93
CA ALA A 222 -11.66 -1.69 15.11
C ALA A 222 -10.86 -2.13 16.35
N VAL A 223 -11.12 -1.48 17.47
CA VAL A 223 -10.56 -1.84 18.77
C VAL A 223 -11.68 -1.90 19.81
N GLY A 224 -11.47 -2.66 20.89
CA GLY A 224 -12.39 -2.70 22.02
C GLY A 224 -12.14 -1.56 23.01
N THR A 225 -12.78 -1.67 24.17
CA THR A 225 -12.52 -0.84 25.35
C THR A 225 -12.08 -1.71 26.54
N GLY A 226 -11.55 -2.90 26.26
CA GLY A 226 -11.08 -3.88 27.24
C GLY A 226 -9.62 -3.66 27.65
N LYS A 227 -9.10 -4.51 28.54
CA LYS A 227 -7.73 -4.42 29.04
C LYS A 227 -6.65 -4.58 27.95
N ASP A 228 -6.94 -5.38 26.93
CA ASP A 228 -6.07 -5.65 25.78
C ASP A 228 -6.02 -4.51 24.74
N THR A 229 -6.86 -3.48 24.89
CA THR A 229 -6.98 -2.39 23.91
C THR A 229 -5.66 -1.65 23.69
N GLY A 230 -4.90 -1.38 24.77
CA GLY A 230 -3.63 -0.65 24.68
C GLY A 230 -2.58 -1.41 23.88
N GLU A 231 -2.44 -2.71 24.13
CA GLU A 231 -1.53 -3.59 23.38
C GLU A 231 -1.94 -3.67 21.92
N ARG A 232 -3.25 -3.80 21.64
CA ARG A 232 -3.79 -3.85 20.28
C ARG A 232 -3.50 -2.56 19.51
N VAL A 233 -3.78 -1.40 20.10
CA VAL A 233 -3.52 -0.09 19.45
C VAL A 233 -2.03 0.09 19.16
N THR A 234 -1.15 -0.38 20.04
CA THR A 234 0.31 -0.26 19.87
C THR A 234 0.83 -1.10 18.69
N ALA A 235 0.17 -2.23 18.39
CA ALA A 235 0.62 -3.15 17.34
C ALA A 235 0.19 -2.75 15.90
N LEU A 236 -0.87 -1.95 15.77
CA LEU A 236 -1.52 -1.55 14.50
C LEU A 236 -0.76 -0.42 13.80
#